data_AF-A0A930ETN9-F1
#
_entry.id   AF-A0A930ETN9-F1
#
_cell.length_a   1.000
_cell.length_b   1.000
_cell.length_c   1.000
_cell.angle_alpha   90.00
_cell.angle_beta   90.00
_cell.angle_gamma   90.00
#
_symmetry.space_group_name_H-M   'P 1'
#
loop_
_entity.id
_entity.type
_entity.pdbx_description
1 polymer ?
#
loop_
_entity_poly.entity_id
_entity_poly.type
_entity_poly.pdbx_seq_one_letter_code
_entity_poly.pdbx_strand_id
1 'polypeptide(L)'
;MASTAPSLRWRVIDIVTAAILGVACGLIFAAWNPVGGAAFDVLGKVLPGLSGLATGIWLLGGTLGGYVIRKPGAAFFVELMAATVSMALGSQWAVETIYSGLAEGLGAEVVFALVAYRRFNAT
;
A
#
# COMPACT_ATOMS: atom_id res chain seq x y z
N MET A 1 -0.91 5.09 36.97
CA MET A 1 0.03 4.60 35.93
C MET A 1 0.19 5.71 34.91
N ALA A 2 1.40 6.22 34.71
CA ALA A 2 1.65 7.19 33.63
C ALA A 2 1.40 6.49 32.30
N SER A 3 0.40 6.95 31.54
CA SER A 3 0.19 6.50 30.17
C SER A 3 1.34 7.07 29.34
N THR A 4 2.33 6.24 29.03
CA THR A 4 3.38 6.60 28.08
C THR A 4 2.72 6.73 26.71
N ALA A 5 2.47 7.97 26.26
CA ALA A 5 1.92 8.21 24.93
C ALA A 5 2.81 7.53 23.88
N PRO A 6 2.24 6.82 22.89
CA PRO A 6 3.02 6.13 21.87
C PRO A 6 3.87 7.13 21.07
N SER A 7 5.15 6.85 20.89
CA SER A 7 6.06 7.72 20.15
C SER A 7 5.84 7.59 18.64
N LEU A 8 5.57 8.71 17.97
CA LEU A 8 5.43 8.77 16.51
C LEU A 8 6.78 8.84 15.76
N ARG A 9 7.91 8.82 16.49
CA ARG A 9 9.24 8.87 15.89
C ARG A 9 9.60 7.54 15.27
N TRP A 10 10.10 7.58 14.03
CA TRP A 10 10.64 6.40 13.36
C TRP A 10 11.94 5.95 14.03
N ARG A 11 12.01 4.65 14.29
CA ARG A 11 13.19 3.92 14.74
C ARG A 11 13.73 3.15 13.54
N VAL A 12 15.00 2.76 13.61
CA VAL A 12 15.64 1.94 12.57
C VAL A 12 14.83 0.68 12.27
N ILE A 13 14.31 0.02 13.31
CA ILE A 13 13.48 -1.18 13.14
C ILE A 13 12.19 -0.91 12.34
N ASP A 14 11.59 0.27 12.45
CA ASP A 14 10.39 0.61 11.69
C ASP A 14 10.72 0.79 10.21
N ILE A 15 11.85 1.46 9.91
CA ILE A 15 12.32 1.66 8.54
C ILE A 15 12.64 0.32 7.89
N VAL A 16 13.36 -0.55 8.60
CA VAL A 16 13.70 -1.91 8.12
C VAL A 16 12.43 -2.74 7.89
N THR A 17 11.48 -2.69 8.83
CA THR A 17 10.20 -3.39 8.69
C THR A 17 9.41 -2.87 7.49
N ALA A 18 9.37 -1.55 7.29
CA ALA A 18 8.70 -0.92 6.15
C ALA A 18 9.33 -1.33 4.82
N ALA A 19 10.66 -1.38 4.75
CA ALA A 19 11.38 -1.81 3.57
C ALA A 19 11.09 -3.29 3.23
N ILE A 20 11.11 -4.18 4.23
CA ILE A 20 10.80 -5.61 4.04
C ILE A 20 9.35 -5.78 3.57
N LEU A 21 8.40 -5.08 4.19
CA LEU A 21 7.00 -5.08 3.77
C LEU A 21 6.83 -4.56 2.35
N GLY A 22 7.51 -3.46 1.99
CA GLY A 22 7.45 -2.88 0.66
C GLY A 22 7.97 -3.84 -0.40
N VAL A 23 9.11 -4.50 -0.15
CA VAL A 23 9.66 -5.51 -1.08
C VAL A 23 8.72 -6.72 -1.21
N ALA A 24 8.20 -7.23 -0.09
CA ALA A 24 7.25 -8.35 -0.13
C ALA A 24 5.98 -8.00 -0.91
N CYS A 25 5.41 -6.81 -0.70
CA CYS A 25 4.25 -6.32 -1.45
C CYS A 25 4.59 -6.08 -2.93
N GLY A 26 5.77 -5.56 -3.23
CA GLY A 26 6.22 -5.36 -4.62
C GLY A 26 6.34 -6.66 -5.41
N LEU A 27 6.77 -7.76 -4.77
CA LEU A 27 6.76 -9.09 -5.36
C LEU A 27 5.33 -9.59 -5.63
N ILE A 28 4.41 -9.36 -4.68
CA ILE A 28 2.99 -9.67 -4.86
C ILE A 28 2.41 -8.87 -6.03
N PHE A 29 2.74 -7.58 -6.16
CA PHE A 29 2.27 -6.73 -7.24
C PHE A 29 2.81 -7.21 -8.58
N ALA A 30 4.10 -7.53 -8.66
CA ALA A 30 4.71 -8.08 -9.87
C ALA A 30 4.00 -9.37 -10.33
N ALA A 31 3.69 -10.27 -9.39
CA ALA A 31 2.92 -11.49 -9.69
C ALA A 31 1.45 -11.18 -10.07
N TRP A 32 0.86 -10.15 -9.47
CA TRP A 32 -0.52 -9.76 -9.72
C TRP A 32 -0.71 -9.00 -11.04
N ASN A 33 0.27 -8.23 -11.51
CA ASN A 33 0.15 -7.40 -12.71
C ASN A 33 -0.51 -8.08 -13.94
N PRO A 34 -0.10 -9.30 -14.36
CA PRO A 34 -0.74 -9.96 -15.50
C PRO A 34 -2.17 -10.43 -15.19
N VAL A 35 -2.40 -11.01 -14.01
CA VAL A 35 -3.71 -11.58 -13.62
C VAL A 35 -4.70 -10.47 -13.28
N GLY A 36 -4.28 -9.51 -12.46
CA GLY A 36 -5.00 -8.32 -12.06
C GLY A 36 -5.32 -7.40 -13.23
N GLY A 37 -4.39 -7.22 -14.18
CA GLY A 37 -4.65 -6.46 -15.41
C GLY A 37 -5.76 -7.12 -16.24
N ALA A 38 -5.68 -8.42 -16.48
CA ALA A 38 -6.73 -9.15 -17.19
C ALA A 38 -8.08 -9.12 -16.44
N ALA A 39 -8.06 -9.28 -15.11
CA ALA A 39 -9.25 -9.18 -14.28
C ALA A 39 -9.87 -7.77 -14.33
N PHE A 40 -9.05 -6.73 -14.29
CA PHE A 40 -9.49 -5.33 -14.38
C PHE A 40 -10.24 -5.07 -15.69
N ASP A 41 -9.69 -5.52 -16.82
CA ASP A 41 -10.30 -5.37 -18.14
C ASP A 41 -11.60 -6.17 -18.30
N VAL A 42 -11.63 -7.41 -17.82
CA VAL A 42 -12.84 -8.26 -17.90
C VAL A 42 -13.94 -7.69 -17.01
N LEU A 43 -13.64 -7.36 -15.76
CA LEU A 43 -14.62 -6.82 -14.81
C LEU A 43 -15.15 -5.45 -15.27
N GLY A 44 -14.28 -4.61 -15.85
CA GLY A 44 -14.67 -3.31 -16.40
C GLY A 44 -15.64 -3.42 -17.58
N LYS A 45 -15.57 -4.51 -18.37
CA LYS A 45 -16.49 -4.79 -19.48
C LYS A 45 -17.84 -5.34 -19.01
N VAL A 46 -17.89 -6.02 -17.86
CA VAL A 46 -19.12 -6.58 -17.30
C VAL A 46 -19.98 -5.49 -16.68
N LEU A 47 -19.39 -4.66 -15.82
CA LEU A 47 -20.13 -3.58 -15.17
C LEU A 47 -19.17 -2.42 -14.81
N PRO A 48 -19.54 -1.16 -15.13
CA PRO A 48 -18.77 0.00 -14.71
C PRO A 48 -18.57 0.01 -13.19
N GLY A 49 -17.31 0.05 -12.75
CA GLY A 49 -16.92 0.09 -11.33
C GLY A 49 -16.51 -1.25 -10.71
N LEU A 50 -16.82 -2.38 -11.35
CA LEU A 50 -16.46 -3.71 -10.81
C LEU A 50 -14.94 -3.99 -10.88
N SER A 51 -14.24 -3.27 -11.75
CA SER A 51 -12.77 -3.34 -11.90
C SER A 51 -12.01 -2.95 -10.63
N GLY A 52 -12.62 -2.17 -9.72
CA GLY A 52 -12.04 -1.82 -8.42
C GLY A 52 -11.79 -3.02 -7.50
N LEU A 53 -12.44 -4.16 -7.74
CA LEU A 53 -12.14 -5.39 -7.00
C LEU A 53 -10.74 -5.94 -7.34
N ALA A 54 -10.30 -5.76 -8.59
CA ALA A 54 -8.96 -6.17 -9.00
C ALA A 54 -7.88 -5.22 -8.46
N THR A 55 -8.22 -3.97 -8.18
CA THR A 55 -7.28 -2.96 -7.68
C THR A 55 -6.94 -3.11 -6.20
N GLY A 56 -7.76 -3.84 -5.43
CA GLY A 56 -7.55 -4.01 -3.99
C GLY A 56 -6.17 -4.61 -3.63
N ILE A 57 -5.61 -5.45 -4.50
CA ILE A 57 -4.30 -6.06 -4.27
C ILE A 57 -3.16 -5.04 -4.40
N TRP A 58 -3.27 -4.06 -5.29
CA TRP A 58 -2.31 -2.96 -5.39
C TRP A 58 -2.39 -1.96 -4.22
N LEU A 59 -3.39 -2.06 -3.35
CA LEU A 59 -3.52 -1.24 -2.13
C LEU A 59 -3.01 -1.94 -0.86
N LEU A 60 -2.48 -3.16 -1.00
CA LEU A 60 -2.01 -3.95 0.14
C LEU A 60 -0.78 -3.31 0.82
N GLY A 61 0.09 -2.66 0.06
CA GLY A 61 1.31 -2.05 0.61
C GLY A 61 0.98 -0.98 1.65
N GLY A 62 0.14 -0.03 1.29
CA GLY A 62 -0.26 1.09 2.14
C GLY A 62 -1.07 0.65 3.34
N THR A 63 -2.01 -0.29 3.15
CA THR A 63 -2.82 -0.81 4.26
C THR A 63 -1.99 -1.58 5.28
N LEU A 64 -1.09 -2.46 4.83
CA LEU A 64 -0.18 -3.20 5.71
C LEU A 64 0.84 -2.28 6.39
N GLY A 65 1.44 -1.34 5.65
CA GLY A 65 2.39 -0.38 6.18
C GLY A 65 1.79 0.49 7.29
N GLY A 66 0.62 1.06 7.03
CA GLY A 66 -0.12 1.87 8.02
C GLY A 66 -0.52 1.06 9.26
N TYR A 67 -1.01 -0.17 9.08
CA TYR A 67 -1.51 -1.01 10.17
C TYR A 67 -0.41 -1.62 11.05
N VAL A 68 0.71 -2.05 10.46
CA VAL A 68 1.83 -2.68 11.18
C VAL A 68 2.68 -1.64 11.90
N ILE A 69 3.09 -0.58 11.20
CA ILE A 69 4.07 0.39 11.73
C ILE A 69 3.38 1.44 12.60
N ARG A 70 2.12 1.81 12.28
CA ARG A 70 1.29 2.74 13.05
C ARG A 70 1.96 4.11 13.30
N LYS A 71 2.78 4.56 12.35
CA LYS A 71 3.42 5.89 12.35
C LYS A 71 3.08 6.65 11.09
N PRO A 72 3.02 7.99 11.15
CA PRO A 72 2.77 8.80 9.96
C PRO A 72 3.86 8.59 8.92
N GLY A 73 3.43 8.49 7.66
CA GLY A 73 4.21 8.20 6.48
C GLY A 73 4.41 6.70 6.20
N ALA A 74 3.91 5.81 7.05
CA ALA A 74 4.16 4.38 6.91
C ALA A 74 3.36 3.75 5.77
N ALA A 75 2.11 4.15 5.57
CA ALA A 75 1.31 3.63 4.47
C ALA A 75 1.92 4.09 3.13
N PHE A 76 2.22 5.39 3.03
CA PHE A 76 2.83 5.96 1.83
C PHE A 76 4.18 5.30 1.49
N PHE A 77 5.06 5.13 2.47
CA PHE A 77 6.39 4.58 2.23
C PHE A 77 6.36 3.14 1.71
N VAL A 78 5.53 2.28 2.33
CA VAL A 78 5.45 0.87 1.96
C VAL A 78 4.84 0.71 0.56
N GLU A 79 3.79 1.49 0.25
CA GLU A 79 3.13 1.47 -1.07
C GLU A 79 4.08 1.95 -2.17
N LEU A 80 4.76 3.08 -1.96
CA LEU A 80 5.72 3.60 -2.93
C LEU A 80 6.88 2.62 -3.17
N MET A 81 7.34 1.95 -2.11
CA MET A 81 8.38 0.93 -2.25
C MET A 81 7.89 -0.31 -3.01
N ALA A 82 6.66 -0.76 -2.73
CA ALA A 82 6.05 -1.86 -3.46
C ALA A 82 5.91 -1.55 -4.96
N ALA A 83 5.41 -0.37 -5.29
CA ALA A 83 5.30 0.11 -6.66
C ALA A 83 6.66 0.19 -7.36
N THR A 84 7.69 0.70 -6.69
CA THR A 84 9.05 0.80 -7.23
C THR A 84 9.66 -0.58 -7.52
N VAL A 85 9.48 -1.54 -6.59
CA VAL A 85 9.96 -2.92 -6.76
C VAL A 85 9.19 -3.62 -7.89
N SER A 86 7.88 -3.45 -7.95
CA SER A 86 7.04 -4.01 -9.03
C SER A 86 7.44 -3.48 -10.41
N MET A 87 7.71 -2.17 -10.52
CA MET A 87 8.24 -1.56 -11.73
C MET A 87 9.58 -2.19 -12.11
N ALA A 88 10.52 -2.27 -11.17
CA ALA A 88 11.86 -2.81 -11.41
C ALA A 88 11.86 -4.29 -11.87
N LEU A 89 10.84 -5.06 -11.45
CA LEU A 89 10.66 -6.46 -11.84
C LEU A 89 9.94 -6.65 -13.19
N GLY A 90 9.66 -5.58 -13.92
CA GLY A 90 9.09 -5.64 -15.26
C GLY A 90 7.58 -5.46 -15.31
N SER A 91 7.03 -4.51 -14.54
CA SER A 91 5.62 -4.10 -14.69
C SER A 91 5.32 -3.65 -16.12
N GLN A 92 4.19 -4.10 -16.67
CA GLN A 92 3.72 -3.71 -18.02
C GLN A 92 3.41 -2.20 -18.13
N TRP A 93 3.17 -1.54 -17.01
CA TRP A 93 2.89 -0.10 -16.91
C TRP A 93 4.16 0.72 -16.59
N ALA A 94 5.30 0.08 -16.36
CA ALA A 94 6.59 0.70 -16.08
C ALA A 94 6.47 1.90 -15.09
N VAL A 95 6.80 3.11 -15.54
CA VAL A 95 6.81 4.32 -14.71
C VAL A 95 5.42 4.71 -14.21
N GLU A 96 4.36 4.33 -14.92
CA GLU A 96 2.97 4.59 -14.49
C GLU A 96 2.64 3.89 -13.18
N THR A 97 3.27 2.74 -12.89
CA THR A 97 3.14 2.06 -11.59
C THR A 97 3.64 2.92 -10.42
N ILE A 98 4.65 3.79 -10.65
CA ILE A 98 5.09 4.73 -9.62
C ILE A 98 4.06 5.85 -9.42
N TYR A 99 3.50 6.38 -10.51
CA TYR A 99 2.45 7.41 -10.41
C TYR A 99 1.21 6.89 -9.69
N SER A 100 0.79 5.66 -9.98
CA SER A 100 -0.31 5.02 -9.24
C SER A 100 0.06 4.80 -7.78
N GLY A 101 1.23 4.23 -7.49
CA GLY A 101 1.69 4.00 -6.11
C GLY A 101 1.83 5.29 -5.29
N LEU A 102 2.18 6.42 -5.92
CA LEU A 102 2.15 7.73 -5.27
C LEU A 102 0.73 8.15 -4.91
N ALA A 103 -0.22 8.05 -5.84
CA ALA A 103 -1.61 8.43 -5.61
C ALA A 103 -2.28 7.52 -4.57
N GLU A 104 -2.08 6.21 -4.68
CA GLU A 104 -2.61 5.18 -3.79
C GLU A 104 -1.99 5.28 -2.40
N GLY A 105 -0.68 5.42 -2.31
CA GLY A 105 0.04 5.58 -1.05
C GLY A 105 -0.37 6.85 -0.31
N LEU A 106 -0.55 7.97 -1.02
CA LEU A 106 -1.04 9.21 -0.43
C LEU A 106 -2.49 9.08 0.01
N GLY A 107 -3.34 8.45 -0.81
CA GLY A 107 -4.73 8.18 -0.47
C GLY A 107 -4.85 7.35 0.81
N ALA A 108 -4.08 6.26 0.90
CA ALA A 108 -4.04 5.41 2.07
C ALA A 108 -3.54 6.19 3.31
N GLU A 109 -2.45 6.95 3.18
CA GLU A 109 -1.89 7.74 4.29
C GLU A 109 -2.87 8.79 4.80
N VAL A 110 -3.62 9.47 3.92
CA VAL A 110 -4.66 10.42 4.30
C VAL A 110 -5.77 9.73 5.09
N VAL A 111 -6.21 8.54 4.66
CA VAL A 111 -7.20 7.76 5.41
C VAL A 111 -6.64 7.38 6.79
N PHE A 112 -5.40 6.86 6.88
CA PHE A 112 -4.80 6.54 8.18
C PHE A 112 -4.65 7.78 9.08
N ALA A 113 -4.28 8.94 8.51
CA ALA A 113 -4.24 10.24 9.17
C ALA A 113 -5.59 10.65 9.77
N LEU A 114 -6.67 10.44 9.03
CA LEU A 114 -8.02 10.85 9.43
C LEU A 114 -8.68 9.89 10.42
N VAL A 115 -8.58 8.57 10.19
CA VAL A 115 -9.39 7.58 10.94
C VAL A 115 -8.60 6.64 11.83
N ALA A 116 -7.37 6.26 11.46
CA ALA A 116 -6.75 5.08 12.06
C ALA A 116 -5.59 5.36 13.04
N TYR A 117 -4.83 6.46 12.91
CA TYR A 117 -3.80 6.80 13.92
C TYR A 117 -4.37 7.17 15.29
N ARG A 118 -5.71 7.27 15.42
CA ARG A 118 -6.41 7.52 16.69
C ARG A 118 -7.04 6.27 17.31
N ARG A 119 -7.51 5.30 16.51
CA ARG A 119 -8.04 3.99 16.97
C ARG A 119 -7.89 2.93 15.86
N PHE A 120 -7.26 1.80 16.17
CA PHE A 120 -7.04 0.67 15.25
C PHE A 120 -7.92 -0.57 15.58
N ASN A 121 -8.99 -0.41 16.36
CA ASN A 121 -9.84 -1.54 16.76
C ASN A 121 -11.06 -1.67 15.83
N ALA A 122 -11.33 -2.89 15.38
CA ALA A 122 -12.50 -3.27 14.59
C ALA A 122 -13.67 -3.76 15.47
N THR A 123 -13.94 -3.07 16.59
CA THR A 123 -15.06 -3.33 17.51
C THR A 123 -15.89 -2.09 17.70
#